data_AF-A0A7W0KRY3-F1
#
_entry.id   AF-A0A7W0KRY3-F1
#
_cell.length_a   1.000
_cell.length_b   1.000
_cell.length_c   1.000
_cell.angle_alpha   90.00
_cell.angle_beta   90.00
_cell.angle_gamma   90.00
#
_symmetry.space_group_name_H-M   'P 1'
#
loop_
_entity.id
_entity.type
_entity.pdbx_description
1 polymer ?
#
loop_
_entity_poly.entity_id
_entity_poly.type
_entity_poly.pdbx_seq_one_letter_code
_entity_poly.pdbx_strand_id
1 'polypeptide(L)'
;VDPEAPTTTLDHYRRQYHLYRSDLDLQAMHAAFPLAAIFDNHDGFTDPSDSGGAGARAAFFEQLPVRRLPTDPDRQYRSLALGDLCELFLLDERQYRDPEPKKVGDSPPGTSSVDQPEMVAPGRTMLGADQKSWLKEGLASSGAAWKILGSQLVFSPTRYERLTDVQTAAGDGPQRNAGRYRGLGSWDGYQAERRELVDHVHDEGIEDLMVISGDAHVWKTSELPTDWDDPEAPLVLAEFAGTSVTSANSGEQPGALGNDVIRSVLAGANPYHLRYVEVTTHGYGLIELSSTGASITYVIVKSTSKPMPGSSTLARFELDRGSAAIRQVEGSGYMPRPESPEVPGTTDSTDTTDTTDSPGTPEAPGTSSESSGTEPGGAAGAEPLAGQPAYTG
;
A
#
# COMPACT_ATOMS: atom_id res chain seq x y z
N VAL A 1 11.72 33.06 -2.29
CA VAL A 1 10.36 32.55 -2.57
C VAL A 1 9.69 32.41 -1.22
N ASP A 2 8.47 32.91 -1.05
CA ASP A 2 7.71 32.62 0.16
C ASP A 2 7.19 31.17 0.04
N PRO A 3 7.69 30.22 0.85
CA PRO A 3 7.28 28.83 0.72
C PRO A 3 5.80 28.62 1.05
N GLU A 4 5.19 29.53 1.81
CA GLU A 4 3.81 29.45 2.28
C GLU A 4 2.79 30.10 1.32
N ALA A 5 3.27 30.70 0.21
CA ALA A 5 2.38 31.34 -0.73
C ALA A 5 1.50 30.30 -1.48
N PRO A 6 0.18 30.53 -1.64
CA PRO A 6 -0.69 29.62 -2.36
C PRO A 6 -0.20 29.36 -3.78
N THR A 7 0.01 28.09 -4.11
CA THR A 7 0.54 27.66 -5.41
C THR A 7 -0.62 27.26 -6.32
N THR A 8 -1.10 28.21 -7.14
CA THR A 8 -2.34 28.05 -7.93
C THR A 8 -2.20 28.49 -9.39
N THR A 9 -1.05 29.05 -9.77
CA THR A 9 -0.77 29.50 -11.14
C THR A 9 0.52 28.86 -11.64
N LEU A 10 0.69 28.74 -12.97
CA LEU A 10 1.92 28.21 -13.57
C LEU A 10 3.18 28.89 -13.03
N ASP A 11 3.17 30.22 -12.90
CA ASP A 11 4.31 30.96 -12.36
C ASP A 11 4.56 30.67 -10.87
N HIS A 12 3.52 30.33 -10.10
CA HIS A 12 3.71 29.87 -8.72
C HIS A 12 4.37 28.47 -8.70
N TYR A 13 3.90 27.52 -9.53
CA TYR A 13 4.51 26.19 -9.61
C TYR A 13 5.98 26.25 -10.05
N ARG A 14 6.31 27.08 -11.06
CA ARG A 14 7.70 27.32 -11.46
C ARG A 14 8.57 27.82 -10.32
N ARG A 15 8.06 28.76 -9.50
CA ARG A 15 8.79 29.30 -8.34
C ARG A 15 9.02 28.23 -7.27
N GLN A 16 8.05 27.36 -7.02
CA GLN A 16 8.22 26.25 -6.09
C GLN A 16 9.28 25.28 -6.60
N TYR A 17 9.24 24.88 -7.86
CA TYR A 17 10.29 24.02 -8.41
C TYR A 17 11.68 24.64 -8.34
N HIS A 18 11.81 25.95 -8.60
CA HIS A 18 13.09 26.66 -8.44
C HIS A 18 13.55 26.73 -6.97
N LEU A 19 12.62 26.86 -6.01
CA LEU A 19 12.94 26.81 -4.59
C LEU A 19 13.52 25.45 -4.21
N TYR A 20 12.81 24.35 -4.48
CA TYR A 20 13.29 23.01 -4.14
C TYR A 20 14.59 22.66 -4.88
N ARG A 21 14.73 23.00 -6.16
CA ARG A 21 15.96 22.76 -6.94
C ARG A 21 17.13 23.68 -6.56
N SER A 22 16.93 24.64 -5.67
CA SER A 22 18.06 25.42 -5.15
C SER A 22 18.89 24.65 -4.11
N ASP A 23 18.36 23.52 -3.61
CA ASP A 23 19.07 22.62 -2.71
C ASP A 23 20.27 21.94 -3.42
N LEU A 24 21.43 21.99 -2.76
CA LEU A 24 22.69 21.50 -3.33
C LEU A 24 22.79 19.97 -3.34
N ASP A 25 22.17 19.29 -2.37
CA ASP A 25 22.16 17.83 -2.31
C ASP A 25 21.24 17.27 -3.42
N LEU A 26 20.09 17.91 -3.64
CA LEU A 26 19.20 17.59 -4.76
C LEU A 26 19.89 17.83 -6.12
N GLN A 27 20.58 18.97 -6.29
CA GLN A 27 21.37 19.23 -7.50
C GLN A 27 22.45 18.18 -7.73
N ALA A 28 23.17 17.78 -6.67
CA ALA A 28 24.21 16.76 -6.75
C ALA A 28 23.64 15.40 -7.18
N MET A 29 22.49 14.98 -6.62
CA MET A 29 21.80 13.76 -7.01
C MET A 29 21.40 13.78 -8.49
N HIS A 30 20.76 14.86 -8.94
CA HIS A 30 20.35 15.01 -10.35
C HIS A 30 21.52 15.06 -11.32
N ALA A 31 22.68 15.59 -10.91
CA ALA A 31 23.89 15.60 -11.72
C ALA A 31 24.55 14.21 -11.80
N ALA A 32 24.36 13.36 -10.79
CA ALA A 32 24.98 12.05 -10.69
C ALA A 32 24.18 10.94 -11.39
N PHE A 33 22.84 11.03 -11.44
CA PHE A 33 21.99 9.94 -11.90
C PHE A 33 20.89 10.39 -12.86
N PRO A 34 20.51 9.57 -13.86
CA PRO A 34 19.29 9.79 -14.62
C PRO A 34 18.07 9.62 -13.72
N LEU A 35 17.04 10.44 -13.93
CA LEU A 35 15.80 10.39 -13.14
C LEU A 35 14.62 9.97 -14.00
N ALA A 36 13.91 8.92 -13.57
CA ALA A 36 12.63 8.51 -14.10
C ALA A 36 11.49 9.06 -13.22
N ALA A 37 11.12 10.32 -13.44
CA ALA A 37 10.14 11.02 -12.59
C ALA A 37 8.68 10.76 -13.00
N ILE A 38 7.80 10.76 -11.99
CA ILE A 38 6.34 10.90 -12.09
C ILE A 38 5.89 11.94 -11.08
N PHE A 39 4.80 12.66 -11.37
CA PHE A 39 4.17 13.58 -10.41
C PHE A 39 3.16 12.85 -9.53
N ASP A 40 2.84 13.50 -8.42
CA ASP A 40 1.77 13.14 -7.50
C ASP A 40 0.91 14.36 -7.10
N ASN A 41 -0.05 14.19 -6.18
CA ASN A 41 -0.97 15.25 -5.75
C ASN A 41 -0.27 16.55 -5.32
N HIS A 42 0.84 16.46 -4.62
CA HIS A 42 1.62 17.61 -4.14
C HIS A 42 2.39 18.36 -5.23
N ASP A 43 2.43 17.86 -6.47
CA ASP A 43 2.85 18.66 -7.63
C ASP A 43 1.79 19.69 -8.03
N GLY A 44 0.56 19.59 -7.50
CA GLY A 44 -0.41 20.68 -7.51
C GLY A 44 -1.84 20.33 -7.92
N PHE A 45 -2.20 19.05 -7.99
CA PHE A 45 -3.56 18.64 -8.32
C PHE A 45 -3.90 17.23 -7.84
N THR A 46 -5.08 17.07 -7.27
CA THR A 46 -5.50 15.79 -6.68
C THR A 46 -6.24 14.91 -7.68
N ASP A 47 -7.01 15.48 -8.60
CA ASP A 47 -7.83 14.73 -9.57
C ASP A 47 -8.07 15.56 -10.85
N PRO A 48 -8.72 15.00 -11.89
CA PRO A 48 -8.89 15.67 -13.18
C PRO A 48 -9.71 16.97 -13.12
N SER A 49 -10.51 17.17 -12.07
CA SER A 49 -11.37 18.34 -11.91
C SER A 49 -10.65 19.54 -11.28
N ASP A 50 -9.42 19.36 -10.79
CA ASP A 50 -8.64 20.43 -10.17
C ASP A 50 -8.17 21.46 -11.19
N SER A 51 -8.62 22.70 -11.00
CA SER A 51 -8.27 23.84 -11.85
C SER A 51 -6.76 24.14 -11.90
N GLY A 52 -5.98 23.74 -10.89
CA GLY A 52 -4.52 23.90 -10.83
C GLY A 52 -3.76 22.93 -11.73
N GLY A 53 -4.38 21.80 -12.12
CA GLY A 53 -3.71 20.69 -12.77
C GLY A 53 -3.00 21.03 -14.06
N ALA A 54 -3.57 21.90 -14.90
CA ALA A 54 -2.92 22.32 -16.14
C ALA A 54 -1.60 23.09 -15.89
N GLY A 55 -1.59 23.97 -14.88
CA GLY A 55 -0.40 24.73 -14.49
C GLY A 55 0.66 23.84 -13.83
N ALA A 56 0.22 22.95 -12.94
CA ALA A 56 1.06 21.98 -12.24
C ALA A 56 1.82 21.07 -13.24
N ARG A 57 1.08 20.42 -14.16
CA ARG A 57 1.68 19.55 -15.18
C ARG A 57 2.62 20.31 -16.12
N ALA A 58 2.24 21.52 -16.54
CA ALA A 58 3.12 22.33 -17.38
C ALA A 58 4.46 22.60 -16.69
N ALA A 59 4.45 22.98 -15.41
CA ALA A 59 5.66 23.17 -14.63
C ALA A 59 6.45 21.87 -14.45
N PHE A 60 5.79 20.73 -14.20
CA PHE A 60 6.45 19.43 -14.08
C PHE A 60 7.30 19.11 -15.31
N PHE A 61 6.72 19.20 -16.50
CA PHE A 61 7.42 18.90 -17.75
C PHE A 61 8.46 19.96 -18.15
N GLU A 62 8.37 21.19 -17.63
CA GLU A 62 9.42 22.20 -17.81
C GLU A 62 10.65 21.91 -16.94
N GLN A 63 10.45 21.30 -15.76
CA GLN A 63 11.43 21.25 -14.69
C GLN A 63 12.03 19.86 -14.48
N LEU A 64 11.38 18.80 -14.96
CA LEU A 64 11.84 17.41 -14.88
C LEU A 64 12.24 16.85 -16.25
N PRO A 65 13.21 15.91 -16.30
CA PRO A 65 13.70 15.33 -17.54
C PRO A 65 12.73 14.29 -18.12
N VAL A 66 11.47 14.66 -18.32
CA VAL A 66 10.42 13.80 -18.87
C VAL A 66 10.09 14.25 -20.29
N ARG A 67 10.20 13.32 -21.25
CA ARG A 67 9.86 13.61 -22.65
C ARG A 67 8.34 13.72 -22.81
N ARG A 68 7.89 14.80 -23.45
CA ARG A 68 6.50 14.94 -23.87
C ARG A 68 6.24 14.13 -25.14
N LEU A 69 5.14 13.40 -25.17
CA LEU A 69 4.66 12.74 -26.38
C LEU A 69 3.93 13.78 -27.25
N PRO A 70 4.29 13.96 -28.53
CA PRO A 70 3.65 14.97 -29.37
C PRO A 70 2.13 14.83 -29.50
N THR A 71 1.63 13.59 -29.43
CA THR A 71 0.19 13.26 -29.54
C THR A 71 -0.55 13.36 -28.21
N ASP A 72 0.18 13.34 -27.09
CA ASP A 72 -0.37 13.42 -25.74
C ASP A 72 0.66 14.11 -24.83
N PRO A 73 0.78 15.44 -24.93
CA PRO A 73 1.91 16.18 -24.36
C PRO A 73 1.88 16.29 -22.84
N ASP A 74 0.78 15.89 -22.20
CA ASP A 74 0.61 15.91 -20.75
C ASP A 74 0.69 14.51 -20.14
N ARG A 75 0.64 13.43 -20.94
CA ARG A 75 0.77 12.06 -20.43
C ARG A 75 2.13 11.80 -19.81
N GLN A 76 2.14 11.33 -18.56
CA GLN A 76 3.35 10.84 -17.91
C GLN A 76 3.53 9.32 -17.92
N TYR A 77 2.43 8.55 -17.94
CA TYR A 77 2.52 7.10 -17.80
C TYR A 77 3.19 6.48 -19.02
N ARG A 78 4.19 5.64 -18.77
CA ARG A 78 5.13 5.11 -19.79
C ARG A 78 5.89 3.91 -19.23
N SER A 79 6.51 3.12 -20.10
CA SER A 79 7.48 2.11 -19.68
C SER A 79 8.91 2.46 -20.07
N LEU A 80 9.87 1.95 -19.30
CA LEU A 80 11.30 2.04 -19.56
C LEU A 80 11.90 0.64 -19.45
N ALA A 81 12.38 0.10 -20.58
CA ALA A 81 13.08 -1.18 -20.61
C ALA A 81 14.57 -0.98 -20.28
N LEU A 82 15.06 -1.73 -19.30
CA LEU A 82 16.46 -1.79 -18.89
C LEU A 82 17.06 -3.12 -19.36
N GLY A 83 17.25 -3.21 -20.68
CA GLY A 83 17.57 -4.47 -21.34
C GLY A 83 16.50 -5.53 -21.09
N ASP A 84 16.90 -6.79 -21.02
CA ASP A 84 15.99 -7.91 -20.73
C ASP A 84 15.81 -8.15 -19.22
N LEU A 85 16.49 -7.36 -18.37
CA LEU A 85 16.48 -7.55 -16.92
C LEU A 85 15.22 -6.98 -16.26
N CYS A 86 14.78 -5.79 -16.68
CA CYS A 86 13.71 -5.08 -16.02
C CYS A 86 12.92 -4.22 -17.01
N GLU A 87 11.60 -4.27 -16.91
CA GLU A 87 10.73 -3.25 -17.47
C GLU A 87 10.05 -2.48 -16.34
N LEU A 88 10.26 -1.16 -16.32
CA LEU A 88 9.68 -0.25 -15.35
C LEU A 88 8.45 0.43 -15.94
N PHE A 89 7.26 0.08 -15.46
CA PHE A 89 5.99 0.70 -15.79
C PHE A 89 5.69 1.83 -14.81
N LEU A 90 5.70 3.06 -15.28
CA LEU A 90 5.42 4.25 -14.48
C LEU A 90 3.97 4.68 -14.68
N LEU A 91 3.24 4.85 -13.59
CA LEU A 91 1.82 5.18 -13.61
C LEU A 91 1.54 6.68 -13.50
N ASP A 92 0.33 7.02 -13.89
CA ASP A 92 -0.37 8.24 -13.55
C ASP A 92 -1.64 7.89 -12.77
N GLU A 93 -1.67 8.28 -11.50
CA GLU A 93 -2.78 8.00 -10.58
C GLU A 93 -3.55 9.26 -10.20
N ARG A 94 -3.40 10.34 -10.97
CA ARG A 94 -4.07 11.63 -10.71
C ARG A 94 -4.85 12.13 -11.91
N GLN A 95 -4.33 12.04 -13.13
CA GLN A 95 -4.95 12.66 -14.31
C GLN A 95 -6.19 11.95 -14.86
N TYR A 96 -6.38 10.67 -14.53
CA TYR A 96 -7.40 9.83 -15.18
C TYR A 96 -8.33 9.12 -14.20
N ARG A 97 -8.14 9.33 -12.88
CA ARG A 97 -8.96 8.73 -11.84
C ARG A 97 -10.32 9.38 -11.73
N ASP A 98 -11.29 8.60 -11.28
CA ASP A 98 -12.53 9.14 -10.73
C ASP A 98 -12.24 9.96 -9.45
N PRO A 99 -13.12 10.90 -9.03
CA PRO A 99 -12.97 11.62 -7.78
C PRO A 99 -12.93 10.69 -6.56
N GLU A 100 -12.18 11.05 -5.51
CA GLU A 100 -12.07 10.23 -4.30
C GLU A 100 -13.44 9.92 -3.69
N PRO A 101 -13.67 8.69 -3.17
CA PRO A 101 -14.89 8.38 -2.43
C PRO A 101 -15.12 9.36 -1.29
N LYS A 102 -16.36 9.85 -1.16
CA LYS A 102 -16.71 10.79 -0.09
C LYS A 102 -16.87 10.05 1.23
N LYS A 103 -16.26 10.60 2.29
CA LYS A 103 -16.55 10.17 3.65
C LYS A 103 -18.05 10.37 3.96
N VAL A 104 -18.70 9.33 4.46
CA VAL A 104 -20.11 9.38 4.88
C VAL A 104 -20.17 9.54 6.40
N GLY A 105 -20.73 10.66 6.85
CA GLY A 105 -20.87 11.01 8.27
C GLY A 105 -19.53 11.18 8.99
N ASP A 106 -19.56 11.08 10.33
CA ASP A 106 -18.40 11.25 11.19
C ASP A 106 -17.54 9.97 11.30
N SER A 107 -18.11 8.82 10.92
CA SER A 107 -17.47 7.50 10.96
C SER A 107 -16.10 7.51 10.27
N PRO A 108 -15.05 6.91 10.87
CA PRO A 108 -13.77 6.72 10.19
C PRO A 108 -13.96 6.17 8.76
N PRO A 109 -13.18 6.66 7.79
CA PRO A 109 -13.31 6.22 6.40
C PRO A 109 -13.15 4.71 6.27
N GLY A 110 -13.91 4.11 5.35
CA GLY A 110 -13.96 2.68 5.14
C GLY A 110 -15.19 2.05 5.77
N THR A 111 -16.17 1.74 4.94
CA THR A 111 -16.61 0.36 4.79
C THR A 111 -16.84 0.17 3.30
N SER A 112 -16.16 -0.81 2.69
CA SER A 112 -16.47 -1.23 1.32
C SER A 112 -17.95 -1.66 1.19
N SER A 113 -18.65 -1.87 2.31
CA SER A 113 -19.89 -2.63 2.37
C SER A 113 -21.19 -1.96 2.73
N VAL A 114 -21.20 -0.86 3.48
CA VAL A 114 -22.48 -0.24 3.91
C VAL A 114 -22.41 1.28 3.82
N ASP A 115 -21.31 1.88 4.24
CA ASP A 115 -21.16 3.33 4.34
C ASP A 115 -20.45 3.92 3.11
N GLN A 116 -19.61 3.15 2.41
CA GLN A 116 -18.88 3.62 1.23
C GLN A 116 -18.85 2.58 0.08
N PRO A 117 -20.02 2.22 -0.48
CA PRO A 117 -20.12 1.25 -1.58
C PRO A 117 -19.39 1.71 -2.86
N GLU A 118 -19.10 3.01 -3.00
CA GLU A 118 -18.31 3.53 -4.11
C GLU A 118 -16.93 2.90 -4.21
N MET A 119 -16.30 2.50 -3.10
CA MET A 119 -14.95 1.91 -3.07
C MET A 119 -14.84 0.60 -3.87
N VAL A 120 -15.97 -0.11 -4.00
CA VAL A 120 -16.09 -1.40 -4.70
C VAL A 120 -17.01 -1.33 -5.90
N ALA A 121 -17.44 -0.11 -6.30
CA ALA A 121 -18.32 0.08 -7.43
C ALA A 121 -17.65 -0.44 -8.72
N PRO A 122 -18.32 -1.33 -9.49
CA PRO A 122 -17.82 -1.73 -10.78
C PRO A 122 -17.61 -0.51 -11.68
N GLY A 123 -16.45 -0.43 -12.33
CA GLY A 123 -16.10 0.66 -13.25
C GLY A 123 -15.48 1.89 -12.60
N ARG A 124 -15.45 2.00 -11.25
CA ARG A 124 -14.63 3.03 -10.60
C ARG A 124 -13.15 2.80 -10.93
N THR A 125 -12.44 3.85 -11.33
CA THR A 125 -11.08 3.74 -11.87
C THR A 125 -10.10 4.73 -11.25
N MET A 126 -8.89 4.25 -10.96
CA MET A 126 -7.69 5.01 -10.63
C MET A 126 -6.92 5.40 -11.90
N LEU A 127 -6.82 4.48 -12.87
CA LEU A 127 -5.96 4.66 -14.04
C LEU A 127 -6.70 5.24 -15.25
N GLY A 128 -8.02 5.21 -15.26
CA GLY A 128 -8.80 5.40 -16.48
C GLY A 128 -8.67 4.21 -17.43
N ALA A 129 -9.52 4.19 -18.46
CA ALA A 129 -9.63 3.04 -19.38
C ALA A 129 -8.33 2.79 -20.18
N ASP A 130 -7.76 3.84 -20.77
CA ASP A 130 -6.63 3.71 -21.71
C ASP A 130 -5.35 3.27 -21.01
N GLN A 131 -5.01 3.87 -19.87
CA GLN A 131 -3.83 3.49 -19.11
C GLN A 131 -3.99 2.11 -18.47
N LYS A 132 -5.19 1.73 -18.01
CA LYS A 132 -5.44 0.38 -17.53
C LYS A 132 -5.21 -0.66 -18.63
N SER A 133 -5.76 -0.44 -19.84
CA SER A 133 -5.54 -1.35 -20.98
C SER A 133 -4.05 -1.43 -21.32
N TRP A 134 -3.38 -0.27 -21.41
CA TRP A 134 -1.95 -0.18 -21.66
C TRP A 134 -1.12 -0.96 -20.63
N LEU A 135 -1.46 -0.87 -19.34
CA LEU A 135 -0.75 -1.57 -18.28
C LEU A 135 -0.96 -3.09 -18.39
N LYS A 136 -2.21 -3.54 -18.54
CA LYS A 136 -2.56 -4.97 -18.66
C LYS A 136 -1.86 -5.62 -19.85
N GLU A 137 -1.90 -4.96 -21.01
CA GLU A 137 -1.22 -5.40 -22.24
C GLU A 137 0.30 -5.37 -22.09
N GLY A 138 0.84 -4.31 -21.49
CA GLY A 138 2.27 -4.15 -21.24
C GLY A 138 2.83 -5.25 -20.34
N LEU A 139 2.15 -5.53 -19.22
CA LEU A 139 2.56 -6.59 -18.29
C LEU A 139 2.52 -7.97 -18.95
N ALA A 140 1.46 -8.27 -19.72
CA ALA A 140 1.30 -9.56 -20.40
C ALA A 140 2.30 -9.77 -21.55
N SER A 141 2.70 -8.68 -22.22
CA SER A 141 3.64 -8.74 -23.36
C SER A 141 5.11 -8.60 -22.98
N SER A 142 5.41 -8.14 -21.77
CA SER A 142 6.77 -7.89 -21.33
C SER A 142 7.54 -9.19 -21.08
N GLY A 143 8.60 -9.40 -21.89
CA GLY A 143 9.55 -10.50 -21.74
C GLY A 143 10.71 -10.21 -20.79
N ALA A 144 10.71 -9.04 -20.11
CA ALA A 144 11.72 -8.73 -19.12
C ALA A 144 11.63 -9.71 -17.94
N ALA A 145 12.77 -10.01 -17.33
CA ALA A 145 12.80 -10.82 -16.11
C ALA A 145 11.91 -10.12 -15.06
N TRP A 146 12.30 -8.95 -14.59
CA TRP A 146 11.52 -8.21 -13.59
C TRP A 146 10.55 -7.23 -14.25
N LYS A 147 9.35 -7.12 -13.67
CA LYS A 147 8.40 -6.04 -13.96
C LYS A 147 8.30 -5.18 -12.71
N ILE A 148 8.59 -3.90 -12.83
CA ILE A 148 8.42 -2.95 -11.71
C ILE A 148 7.29 -2.00 -12.06
N LEU A 149 6.29 -1.93 -11.19
CA LEU A 149 5.22 -0.94 -11.24
C LEU A 149 5.57 0.23 -10.33
N GLY A 150 5.90 1.38 -10.92
CA GLY A 150 6.03 2.66 -10.21
C GLY A 150 4.67 3.29 -9.99
N SER A 151 4.16 3.13 -8.78
CA SER A 151 2.88 3.63 -8.28
C SER A 151 3.12 4.91 -7.47
N GLN A 152 2.26 5.92 -7.58
CA GLN A 152 2.33 7.07 -6.67
C GLN A 152 1.86 6.65 -5.29
N LEU A 153 0.71 5.98 -5.26
CA LEU A 153 -0.05 5.64 -4.07
C LEU A 153 0.30 4.22 -3.64
N VAL A 154 0.25 3.96 -2.32
CA VAL A 154 0.35 2.59 -1.80
C VAL A 154 -0.75 1.73 -2.42
N PHE A 155 -0.33 0.68 -3.12
CA PHE A 155 -1.14 -0.28 -3.85
C PHE A 155 -1.77 -1.31 -2.93
N SER A 156 -0.97 -1.93 -2.04
CA SER A 156 -1.48 -2.98 -1.17
C SER A 156 -2.46 -2.43 -0.13
N PRO A 157 -3.47 -3.23 0.27
CA PRO A 157 -4.47 -2.84 1.25
C PRO A 157 -3.88 -2.27 2.54
N THR A 158 -4.47 -1.21 3.10
CA THR A 158 -4.10 -0.74 4.44
C THR A 158 -5.33 -0.69 5.34
N ARG A 159 -5.74 -1.86 5.84
CA ARG A 159 -6.87 -1.98 6.76
C ARG A 159 -6.47 -1.72 8.20
N TYR A 160 -7.35 -1.11 8.98
CA TYR A 160 -7.23 -1.08 10.44
C TYR A 160 -8.30 -1.92 11.15
N GLU A 161 -9.29 -2.43 10.40
CA GLU A 161 -10.31 -3.35 10.88
C GLU A 161 -10.74 -4.29 9.75
N ARG A 162 -10.90 -5.59 10.03
CA ARG A 162 -11.52 -6.57 9.13
C ARG A 162 -12.98 -6.76 9.53
N LEU A 163 -13.86 -6.82 8.54
CA LEU A 163 -15.30 -7.02 8.75
C LEU A 163 -15.71 -8.42 8.27
N THR A 164 -15.34 -9.45 9.04
CA THR A 164 -15.51 -10.86 8.68
C THR A 164 -16.97 -11.26 8.43
N ASP A 165 -17.91 -10.69 9.18
CA ASP A 165 -19.33 -11.00 9.03
C ASP A 165 -19.87 -10.51 7.68
N VAL A 166 -19.44 -9.32 7.26
CA VAL A 166 -19.81 -8.74 5.97
C VAL A 166 -19.19 -9.54 4.84
N GLN A 167 -17.90 -9.89 4.98
CA GLN A 167 -17.22 -10.73 4.01
C GLN A 167 -17.94 -12.08 3.86
N THR A 168 -18.26 -12.74 4.98
CA THR A 168 -18.98 -14.03 4.99
C THR A 168 -20.33 -13.93 4.28
N ALA A 169 -21.06 -12.82 4.47
CA ALA A 169 -22.33 -12.59 3.80
C ALA A 169 -22.20 -12.37 2.29
N ALA A 170 -21.06 -11.83 1.82
CA ALA A 170 -20.86 -11.50 0.42
C ALA A 170 -20.11 -12.55 -0.40
N GLY A 171 -19.29 -13.38 0.24
CA GLY A 171 -18.36 -14.29 -0.45
C GLY A 171 -17.48 -13.52 -1.45
N ASP A 172 -17.40 -14.04 -2.68
CA ASP A 172 -16.66 -13.42 -3.80
C ASP A 172 -17.37 -12.20 -4.42
N GLY A 173 -18.46 -11.73 -3.80
CA GLY A 173 -19.25 -10.62 -4.29
C GLY A 173 -18.57 -9.24 -4.16
N PRO A 174 -19.36 -8.16 -4.29
CA PRO A 174 -18.83 -6.79 -4.20
C PRO A 174 -18.04 -6.51 -2.92
N GLN A 175 -18.31 -7.26 -1.84
CA GLN A 175 -17.68 -7.11 -0.53
C GLN A 175 -16.61 -8.14 -0.22
N ARG A 176 -16.05 -8.82 -1.23
CA ARG A 176 -14.76 -9.49 -1.09
C ARG A 176 -13.80 -8.50 -0.43
N ASN A 177 -13.12 -8.97 0.60
CA ASN A 177 -12.19 -8.20 1.39
C ASN A 177 -12.73 -7.10 2.31
N ALA A 178 -13.98 -7.20 2.76
CA ALA A 178 -14.61 -6.19 3.60
C ALA A 178 -13.78 -5.74 4.83
N GLY A 179 -13.68 -4.42 5.02
CA GLY A 179 -12.90 -3.83 6.10
C GLY A 179 -13.01 -2.32 6.17
N ARG A 180 -12.33 -1.75 7.17
CA ARG A 180 -12.08 -0.31 7.25
C ARG A 180 -10.65 0.00 6.84
N TYR A 181 -10.51 0.97 5.95
CA TYR A 181 -9.28 1.24 5.21
C TYR A 181 -8.78 2.66 5.46
N ARG A 182 -7.45 2.82 5.43
CA ARG A 182 -6.80 4.08 5.82
C ARG A 182 -6.97 5.20 4.79
N GLY A 183 -6.90 4.91 3.49
CA GLY A 183 -6.79 5.95 2.45
C GLY A 183 -7.86 5.86 1.34
N LEU A 184 -8.92 6.67 1.41
CA LEU A 184 -9.88 6.75 0.30
C LEU A 184 -9.26 7.35 -0.97
N GLY A 185 -8.24 8.20 -0.81
CA GLY A 185 -7.49 8.79 -1.92
C GLY A 185 -6.40 7.90 -2.51
N SER A 186 -6.16 6.71 -1.93
CA SER A 186 -5.22 5.69 -2.44
C SER A 186 -5.97 4.53 -3.09
N TRP A 187 -5.26 3.47 -3.50
CA TRP A 187 -5.85 2.24 -4.05
C TRP A 187 -6.90 1.57 -3.14
N ASP A 188 -6.92 1.90 -1.85
CA ASP A 188 -7.97 1.45 -0.93
C ASP A 188 -9.36 1.98 -1.29
N GLY A 189 -9.46 3.15 -1.94
CA GLY A 189 -10.71 3.70 -2.48
C GLY A 189 -11.11 3.17 -3.86
N TYR A 190 -10.27 2.36 -4.51
CA TYR A 190 -10.45 1.87 -5.89
C TYR A 190 -10.29 0.35 -5.94
N GLN A 191 -10.93 -0.35 -4.99
CA GLN A 191 -10.69 -1.78 -4.76
C GLN A 191 -11.15 -2.66 -5.91
N ALA A 192 -12.20 -2.25 -6.64
CA ALA A 192 -12.66 -2.97 -7.81
C ALA A 192 -11.54 -3.04 -8.88
N GLU A 193 -10.91 -1.91 -9.18
CA GLU A 193 -9.81 -1.86 -10.15
C GLU A 193 -8.53 -2.51 -9.62
N ARG A 194 -8.21 -2.36 -8.32
CA ARG A 194 -7.08 -3.08 -7.72
C ARG A 194 -7.23 -4.59 -7.89
N ARG A 195 -8.41 -5.14 -7.58
CA ARG A 195 -8.70 -6.56 -7.76
C ARG A 195 -8.61 -6.96 -9.23
N GLU A 196 -9.19 -6.17 -10.14
CA GLU A 196 -9.08 -6.43 -11.58
C GLU A 196 -7.62 -6.55 -12.05
N LEU A 197 -6.72 -5.69 -11.55
CA LEU A 197 -5.31 -5.74 -11.90
C LEU A 197 -4.59 -6.94 -11.28
N VAL A 198 -4.85 -7.24 -10.00
CA VAL A 198 -4.27 -8.41 -9.32
C VAL A 198 -4.73 -9.71 -9.98
N ASP A 199 -6.04 -9.82 -10.24
CA ASP A 199 -6.65 -10.99 -10.89
C ASP A 199 -6.08 -11.14 -12.33
N HIS A 200 -5.90 -10.04 -13.08
CA HIS A 200 -5.24 -10.08 -14.40
C HIS A 200 -3.79 -10.59 -14.35
N VAL A 201 -2.99 -10.15 -13.37
CA VAL A 201 -1.60 -10.60 -13.21
C VAL A 201 -1.57 -12.11 -12.93
N HIS A 202 -2.45 -12.58 -12.06
CA HIS A 202 -2.59 -14.00 -11.75
C HIS A 202 -3.05 -14.83 -12.97
N ASP A 203 -4.14 -14.41 -13.63
CA ASP A 203 -4.80 -15.18 -14.68
C ASP A 203 -3.95 -15.29 -15.96
N GLU A 204 -3.14 -14.26 -16.27
CA GLU A 204 -2.19 -14.28 -17.39
C GLU A 204 -0.84 -14.92 -17.02
N GLY A 205 -0.66 -15.39 -15.78
CA GLY A 205 0.60 -15.99 -15.33
C GLY A 205 1.78 -15.02 -15.37
N ILE A 206 1.53 -13.74 -15.06
CA ILE A 206 2.57 -12.72 -15.02
C ILE A 206 3.37 -12.89 -13.72
N GLU A 207 4.61 -13.34 -13.86
CA GLU A 207 5.54 -13.55 -12.76
C GLU A 207 6.46 -12.33 -12.53
N ASP A 208 7.07 -12.29 -11.34
CA ASP A 208 8.17 -11.35 -10.98
C ASP A 208 7.80 -9.87 -11.07
N LEU A 209 6.56 -9.58 -10.68
CA LEU A 209 6.03 -8.24 -10.53
C LEU A 209 6.30 -7.71 -9.11
N MET A 210 6.92 -6.55 -9.03
CA MET A 210 6.98 -5.76 -7.80
C MET A 210 6.38 -4.37 -8.00
N VAL A 211 5.75 -3.85 -6.96
CA VAL A 211 5.25 -2.48 -6.90
C VAL A 211 6.17 -1.65 -6.01
N ILE A 212 6.54 -0.45 -6.46
CA ILE A 212 7.20 0.56 -5.64
C ILE A 212 6.26 1.76 -5.53
N SER A 213 6.10 2.28 -4.30
CA SER A 213 5.12 3.34 -4.04
C SER A 213 5.61 4.40 -3.06
N GLY A 214 4.90 5.54 -2.99
CA GLY A 214 5.16 6.64 -2.07
C GLY A 214 3.88 7.15 -1.40
N ASP A 215 3.70 8.48 -1.37
CA ASP A 215 2.55 9.25 -0.82
C ASP A 215 2.35 9.14 0.70
N ALA A 216 2.36 7.93 1.27
CA ALA A 216 1.93 7.68 2.63
C ALA A 216 2.93 8.13 3.73
N HIS A 217 4.17 8.46 3.36
CA HIS A 217 5.28 8.76 4.29
C HIS A 217 5.53 7.64 5.30
N VAL A 218 5.39 6.38 4.87
CA VAL A 218 5.67 5.20 5.68
C VAL A 218 6.50 4.21 4.90
N TRP A 219 7.38 3.50 5.58
CA TRP A 219 7.88 2.24 5.06
C TRP A 219 6.79 1.18 5.18
N LYS A 220 6.46 0.51 4.09
CA LYS A 220 5.55 -0.64 4.10
C LYS A 220 6.05 -1.70 3.12
N THR A 221 6.00 -2.95 3.55
CA THR A 221 6.28 -4.09 2.69
C THR A 221 5.13 -5.07 2.76
N SER A 222 4.64 -5.52 1.61
CA SER A 222 3.51 -6.45 1.50
C SER A 222 3.73 -7.51 0.43
N GLU A 223 3.21 -8.70 0.66
CA GLU A 223 3.05 -9.78 -0.31
C GLU A 223 1.58 -9.88 -0.68
N LEU A 224 1.18 -9.43 -1.86
CA LEU A 224 -0.23 -9.31 -2.20
C LEU A 224 -0.76 -10.59 -2.86
N PRO A 225 -1.74 -11.29 -2.26
CA PRO A 225 -2.44 -12.40 -2.90
C PRO A 225 -3.64 -11.93 -3.74
N THR A 226 -4.22 -12.86 -4.51
CA THR A 226 -5.51 -12.64 -5.22
C THR A 226 -6.65 -12.32 -4.26
N ASP A 227 -6.66 -12.94 -3.08
CA ASP A 227 -7.58 -12.63 -1.99
C ASP A 227 -6.79 -12.48 -0.68
N TRP A 228 -6.77 -11.27 -0.12
CA TRP A 228 -6.00 -10.96 1.08
C TRP A 228 -6.74 -11.20 2.40
N ASP A 229 -7.83 -11.96 2.36
CA ASP A 229 -8.49 -12.59 3.50
C ASP A 229 -8.48 -14.12 3.45
N ASP A 230 -8.04 -14.72 2.35
CA ASP A 230 -7.84 -16.16 2.23
C ASP A 230 -6.37 -16.52 2.52
N PRO A 231 -6.08 -17.28 3.61
CA PRO A 231 -4.73 -17.73 3.90
C PRO A 231 -4.12 -18.60 2.80
N GLU A 232 -4.92 -19.23 1.93
CA GLU A 232 -4.45 -20.11 0.84
C GLU A 232 -4.35 -19.40 -0.50
N ALA A 233 -4.79 -18.13 -0.59
CA ALA A 233 -4.79 -17.44 -1.87
C ALA A 233 -3.36 -17.30 -2.46
N PRO A 234 -3.20 -17.55 -3.77
CA PRO A 234 -1.93 -17.40 -4.47
C PRO A 234 -1.34 -16.00 -4.29
N LEU A 235 -0.04 -15.92 -3.97
CA LEU A 235 0.70 -14.66 -3.99
C LEU A 235 0.95 -14.23 -5.43
N VAL A 236 0.70 -12.95 -5.71
CA VAL A 236 0.73 -12.39 -7.07
C VAL A 236 1.91 -11.43 -7.25
N LEU A 237 2.13 -10.54 -6.28
CA LEU A 237 3.17 -9.52 -6.35
C LEU A 237 3.69 -9.14 -4.96
N ALA A 238 4.84 -8.48 -4.94
CA ALA A 238 5.37 -7.82 -3.75
C ALA A 238 5.27 -6.30 -3.89
N GLU A 239 5.00 -5.59 -2.79
CA GLU A 239 5.08 -4.12 -2.75
C GLU A 239 6.13 -3.66 -1.73
N PHE A 240 6.88 -2.63 -2.13
CA PHE A 240 7.83 -1.90 -1.31
C PHE A 240 7.51 -0.39 -1.34
N ALA A 241 6.74 0.07 -0.36
CA ALA A 241 6.44 1.49 -0.20
C ALA A 241 7.59 2.21 0.50
N GLY A 242 8.08 3.28 -0.14
CA GLY A 242 9.08 4.17 0.42
C GLY A 242 8.48 5.19 1.39
N THR A 243 9.23 5.50 2.44
CA THR A 243 8.94 6.66 3.29
C THR A 243 9.22 7.97 2.56
N SER A 244 8.99 9.10 3.23
CA SER A 244 9.34 10.42 2.74
C SER A 244 10.84 10.72 2.90
N VAL A 245 11.38 11.54 1.99
CA VAL A 245 12.74 12.09 2.16
C VAL A 245 12.78 13.09 3.32
N THR A 246 11.80 14.01 3.40
CA THR A 246 11.71 15.03 4.45
C THR A 246 10.29 15.26 4.99
N SER A 247 9.25 14.93 4.23
CA SER A 247 7.88 15.26 4.62
C SER A 247 7.42 14.55 5.89
N ALA A 248 6.74 15.29 6.77
CA ALA A 248 6.48 14.83 8.12
C ALA A 248 5.82 13.45 8.19
N ASN A 249 6.33 12.60 9.09
CA ASN A 249 5.77 11.28 9.38
C ASN A 249 5.25 11.21 10.82
N SER A 250 4.79 10.04 11.26
CA SER A 250 4.22 9.86 12.61
C SER A 250 5.23 10.09 13.74
N GLY A 251 6.54 10.00 13.46
CA GLY A 251 7.60 10.30 14.44
C GLY A 251 7.69 11.79 14.82
N GLU A 252 7.17 12.67 13.98
CA GLU A 252 7.28 14.13 14.15
C GLU A 252 5.93 14.79 14.50
N GLN A 253 4.83 14.03 14.40
CA GLN A 253 3.48 14.52 14.68
C GLN A 253 3.12 14.36 16.17
N PRO A 254 2.82 15.46 16.89
CA PRO A 254 2.41 15.38 18.29
C PRO A 254 1.16 14.51 18.48
N GLY A 255 1.26 13.50 19.35
CA GLY A 255 0.16 12.58 19.65
C GLY A 255 -0.08 11.49 18.60
N ALA A 256 0.74 11.42 17.54
CA ALA A 256 0.67 10.31 16.60
C ALA A 256 1.12 9.00 17.27
N LEU A 257 0.55 7.89 16.79
CA LEU A 257 0.86 6.57 17.28
C LEU A 257 2.25 6.13 16.80
N GLY A 258 3.02 5.51 17.69
CA GLY A 258 4.31 4.91 17.35
C GLY A 258 4.18 3.53 16.69
N ASN A 259 5.34 2.98 16.28
CA ASN A 259 5.43 1.70 15.59
C ASN A 259 4.74 0.54 16.34
N ASP A 260 4.88 0.45 17.67
CA ASP A 260 4.33 -0.70 18.43
C ASP A 260 2.81 -0.80 18.32
N VAL A 261 2.11 0.33 18.43
CA VAL A 261 0.64 0.37 18.33
C VAL A 261 0.19 0.17 16.89
N ILE A 262 0.82 0.87 15.95
CA ILE A 262 0.44 0.78 14.52
C ILE A 262 0.66 -0.63 13.99
N ARG A 263 1.80 -1.26 14.29
CA ARG A 263 2.09 -2.63 13.86
C ARG A 263 1.07 -3.61 14.44
N SER A 264 0.72 -3.50 15.72
CA SER A 264 -0.28 -4.36 16.35
C SER A 264 -1.64 -4.29 15.65
N VAL A 265 -2.14 -3.07 15.41
CA VAL A 265 -3.43 -2.85 14.74
C VAL A 265 -3.40 -3.34 13.28
N LEU A 266 -2.38 -2.92 12.51
CA LEU A 266 -2.31 -3.25 11.10
C LEU A 266 -2.03 -4.74 10.87
N ALA A 267 -1.21 -5.40 11.69
CA ALA A 267 -0.97 -6.84 11.59
C ALA A 267 -2.25 -7.65 11.81
N GLY A 268 -3.04 -7.31 12.83
CA GLY A 268 -4.32 -7.98 13.10
C GLY A 268 -5.35 -7.81 11.98
N ALA A 269 -5.35 -6.64 11.32
CA ALA A 269 -6.25 -6.33 10.22
C ALA A 269 -5.74 -6.82 8.83
N ASN A 270 -4.45 -7.14 8.70
CA ASN A 270 -3.81 -7.51 7.44
C ASN A 270 -2.88 -8.73 7.56
N PRO A 271 -3.32 -9.83 8.20
CA PRO A 271 -2.41 -10.91 8.59
C PRO A 271 -1.75 -11.60 7.39
N TYR A 272 -2.46 -11.72 6.27
CA TYR A 272 -2.03 -12.56 5.16
C TYR A 272 -1.12 -11.87 4.15
N HIS A 273 -1.03 -10.54 4.15
CA HIS A 273 -0.26 -9.81 3.14
C HIS A 273 0.77 -8.83 3.72
N LEU A 274 0.54 -8.25 4.89
CA LEU A 274 1.44 -7.24 5.45
C LEU A 274 2.68 -7.90 6.06
N ARG A 275 3.88 -7.44 5.70
CA ARG A 275 5.16 -7.98 6.19
C ARG A 275 6.03 -6.99 6.94
N TYR A 276 5.88 -5.69 6.68
CA TYR A 276 6.67 -4.68 7.36
C TYR A 276 5.94 -3.35 7.40
N VAL A 277 6.08 -2.62 8.52
CA VAL A 277 5.66 -1.21 8.64
C VAL A 277 6.66 -0.46 9.53
N GLU A 278 7.09 0.73 9.12
CA GLU A 278 7.82 1.68 9.95
C GLU A 278 7.35 3.10 9.61
N VAL A 279 6.95 3.88 10.63
CA VAL A 279 6.23 5.17 10.44
C VAL A 279 6.95 6.39 11.00
N THR A 280 8.16 6.23 11.52
CA THR A 280 8.87 7.26 12.28
C THR A 280 10.21 7.69 11.67
N THR A 281 10.65 7.04 10.59
CA THR A 281 11.94 7.33 9.95
C THR A 281 11.79 7.80 8.51
N HIS A 282 12.75 8.62 8.08
CA HIS A 282 12.89 9.11 6.71
C HIS A 282 14.02 8.39 6.00
N GLY A 283 14.00 8.41 4.67
CA GLY A 283 15.02 7.76 3.88
C GLY A 283 14.62 7.49 2.44
N TYR A 284 15.26 6.49 1.84
CA TYR A 284 15.01 6.04 0.47
C TYR A 284 15.26 4.53 0.31
N GLY A 285 14.60 3.92 -0.67
CA GLY A 285 14.79 2.51 -1.01
C GLY A 285 15.93 2.33 -2.02
N LEU A 286 16.73 1.28 -1.84
CA LEU A 286 17.67 0.79 -2.85
C LEU A 286 17.16 -0.56 -3.35
N ILE A 287 17.10 -0.75 -4.67
CA ILE A 287 16.68 -1.99 -5.31
C ILE A 287 17.82 -2.49 -6.19
N GLU A 288 18.29 -3.69 -5.92
CA GLU A 288 19.32 -4.38 -6.67
C GLU A 288 18.69 -5.60 -7.34
N LEU A 289 18.65 -5.60 -8.68
CA LEU A 289 18.08 -6.70 -9.46
C LEU A 289 19.17 -7.56 -10.08
N SER A 290 18.92 -8.86 -10.11
CA SER A 290 19.71 -9.84 -10.84
C SER A 290 18.81 -10.79 -11.62
N SER A 291 19.40 -11.64 -12.46
CA SER A 291 18.65 -12.66 -13.19
C SER A 291 18.07 -13.76 -12.29
N THR A 292 18.43 -13.82 -11.00
CA THR A 292 18.01 -14.89 -10.08
C THR A 292 17.22 -14.39 -8.87
N GLY A 293 17.30 -13.09 -8.56
CA GLY A 293 16.65 -12.52 -7.37
C GLY A 293 16.76 -10.99 -7.32
N ALA A 294 16.12 -10.42 -6.31
CA ALA A 294 16.13 -8.99 -6.01
C ALA A 294 16.40 -8.72 -4.53
N SER A 295 17.23 -7.73 -4.24
CA SER A 295 17.49 -7.19 -2.89
C SER A 295 16.90 -5.80 -2.77
N ILE A 296 16.12 -5.56 -1.71
CA ILE A 296 15.51 -4.26 -1.40
C ILE A 296 16.02 -3.81 -0.04
N THR A 297 16.71 -2.67 0.01
CA THR A 297 17.24 -2.10 1.25
C THR A 297 16.53 -0.78 1.57
N TYR A 298 15.92 -0.69 2.75
CA TYR A 298 15.43 0.57 3.31
C TYR A 298 16.58 1.28 4.01
N VAL A 299 16.99 2.42 3.48
CA VAL A 299 18.09 3.22 3.98
C VAL A 299 17.53 4.42 4.70
N ILE A 300 17.84 4.57 5.99
CA ILE A 300 17.41 5.72 6.79
C ILE A 300 18.47 6.81 6.85
N VAL A 301 18.00 8.05 6.89
CA VAL A 301 18.83 9.25 7.11
C VAL A 301 18.71 9.68 8.57
N LYS A 302 19.81 10.23 9.12
CA LYS A 302 19.89 10.58 10.55
C LYS A 302 19.11 11.82 10.94
N SER A 303 18.97 12.77 10.02
CA SER A 303 18.29 14.04 10.28
C SER A 303 17.80 14.64 8.98
N THR A 304 16.58 15.16 9.00
CA THR A 304 15.94 15.95 7.94
C THR A 304 16.08 17.46 8.20
N SER A 305 16.40 17.87 9.44
CA SER A 305 16.48 19.27 9.86
C SER A 305 17.91 19.81 10.00
N LYS A 306 18.92 18.94 10.03
CA LYS A 306 20.34 19.31 10.14
C LYS A 306 21.20 18.46 9.20
N PRO A 307 22.19 19.05 8.51
CA PRO A 307 23.14 18.28 7.71
C PRO A 307 23.91 17.31 8.62
N MET A 308 23.63 16.02 8.50
CA MET A 308 24.27 14.96 9.27
C MET A 308 24.71 13.83 8.35
N PRO A 309 26.02 13.68 8.09
CA PRO A 309 26.50 12.63 7.23
C PRO A 309 26.26 11.23 7.82
N GLY A 310 25.97 10.31 6.92
CA GLY A 310 25.80 8.89 7.20
C GLY A 310 24.34 8.45 7.13
N SER A 311 24.14 7.34 6.46
CA SER A 311 22.91 6.56 6.45
C SER A 311 23.13 5.22 7.15
N SER A 312 22.05 4.52 7.43
CA SER A 312 22.12 3.13 7.91
C SER A 312 21.00 2.31 7.28
N THR A 313 21.23 1.00 7.15
CA THR A 313 20.17 0.05 6.80
C THR A 313 19.18 -0.03 7.95
N LEU A 314 17.91 0.22 7.65
CA LEU A 314 16.78 -0.05 8.55
C LEU A 314 16.33 -1.51 8.42
N ALA A 315 16.14 -1.96 7.18
CA ALA A 315 15.76 -3.32 6.85
C ALA A 315 16.27 -3.69 5.45
N ARG A 316 16.56 -4.98 5.23
CA ARG A 316 16.82 -5.54 3.90
C ARG A 316 15.92 -6.75 3.66
N PHE A 317 15.38 -6.82 2.46
CA PHE A 317 14.50 -7.87 1.98
C PHE A 317 15.07 -8.52 0.72
N GLU A 318 14.83 -9.82 0.56
CA GLU A 318 15.22 -10.60 -0.61
C GLU A 318 13.99 -11.27 -1.24
N LEU A 319 13.98 -11.36 -2.57
CA LEU A 319 13.02 -12.12 -3.36
C LEU A 319 13.77 -13.01 -4.35
N ASP A 320 13.30 -14.24 -4.48
CA ASP A 320 13.75 -15.13 -5.55
C ASP A 320 12.87 -14.94 -6.78
N ARG A 321 13.45 -15.19 -7.95
CA ARG A 321 12.69 -15.32 -9.20
C ARG A 321 11.56 -16.35 -9.08
N GLY A 322 10.41 -16.06 -9.67
CA GLY A 322 9.20 -16.88 -9.65
C GLY A 322 8.46 -16.87 -8.31
N SER A 323 8.86 -16.00 -7.37
CA SER A 323 8.24 -15.91 -6.05
C SER A 323 7.90 -14.46 -5.69
N ALA A 324 6.66 -14.24 -5.27
CA ALA A 324 6.23 -12.99 -4.63
C ALA A 324 6.46 -13.01 -3.09
N ALA A 325 6.92 -14.12 -2.52
CA ALA A 325 7.23 -14.22 -1.09
C ALA A 325 8.55 -13.51 -0.76
N ILE A 326 8.54 -12.76 0.35
CA ILE A 326 9.61 -11.86 0.78
C ILE A 326 10.33 -12.47 1.97
N ARG A 327 11.66 -12.32 2.02
CA ARG A 327 12.45 -12.68 3.20
C ARG A 327 13.17 -11.46 3.73
N GLN A 328 12.90 -11.07 4.99
CA GLN A 328 13.75 -10.08 5.65
C GLN A 328 15.07 -10.73 6.08
N VAL A 329 16.19 -10.19 5.62
CA VAL A 329 17.56 -10.68 5.90
C VAL A 329 18.36 -9.73 6.80
N GLU A 330 17.91 -8.49 6.98
CA GLU A 330 18.50 -7.52 7.90
C GLU A 330 17.40 -6.64 8.53
N GLY A 331 17.60 -6.22 9.79
CA GLY A 331 16.66 -5.38 10.53
C GLY A 331 15.68 -6.16 11.41
N SER A 332 14.71 -5.44 11.99
CA SER A 332 13.66 -5.99 12.85
C SER A 332 12.29 -5.43 12.46
N GLY A 333 11.21 -6.01 12.99
CA GLY A 333 9.84 -5.56 12.68
C GLY A 333 9.16 -6.34 11.54
N TYR A 334 9.75 -7.46 11.11
CA TYR A 334 9.07 -8.42 10.24
C TYR A 334 7.77 -8.91 10.89
N MET A 335 6.70 -8.97 10.10
CA MET A 335 5.43 -9.57 10.46
C MET A 335 5.27 -10.83 9.61
N PRO A 336 5.60 -12.02 10.12
CA PRO A 336 5.50 -13.25 9.33
C PRO A 336 4.04 -13.55 8.99
N ARG A 337 3.81 -14.15 7.81
CA ARG A 337 2.51 -14.73 7.47
C ARG A 337 2.15 -15.78 8.54
N PRO A 338 0.93 -15.77 9.10
CA PRO A 338 0.47 -16.86 9.94
C PRO A 338 0.50 -18.18 9.16
N GLU A 339 0.88 -19.26 9.83
CA GLU A 339 0.69 -20.60 9.29
C GLU A 339 -0.82 -20.87 9.15
N SER A 340 -1.20 -21.54 8.06
CA SER A 340 -2.57 -21.98 7.85
C SER A 340 -2.97 -22.91 8.99
N PRO A 341 -4.15 -22.73 9.61
CA PRO A 341 -4.58 -23.62 10.68
C PRO A 341 -4.60 -25.05 10.15
N GLU A 342 -3.87 -25.96 10.81
CA GLU A 342 -3.96 -27.39 10.51
C GLU A 342 -5.43 -27.78 10.55
N VAL A 343 -5.96 -28.27 9.43
CA VAL A 343 -7.26 -28.96 9.43
C VAL A 343 -7.07 -30.13 10.41
N PRO A 344 -7.85 -30.22 11.51
CA PRO A 344 -7.69 -31.30 12.46
C PRO A 344 -7.83 -32.62 11.69
N GLY A 345 -6.72 -33.36 11.59
CA GLY A 345 -6.66 -34.56 10.80
C GLY A 345 -7.76 -35.52 11.22
N THR A 346 -8.51 -36.03 10.24
CA THR A 346 -9.13 -37.34 10.31
C THR A 346 -8.11 -38.31 10.91
N THR A 347 -8.36 -38.73 12.14
CA THR A 347 -7.54 -39.73 12.81
C THR A 347 -7.62 -41.01 12.00
N ASP A 348 -6.51 -41.37 11.36
CA ASP A 348 -6.33 -42.68 10.78
C ASP A 348 -6.34 -43.68 11.94
N SER A 349 -7.37 -44.52 11.96
CA SER A 349 -7.55 -45.56 12.96
C SER A 349 -6.57 -46.69 12.66
N THR A 350 -5.44 -46.69 13.36
CA THR A 350 -4.63 -47.90 13.52
C THR A 350 -4.75 -48.43 14.95
N ASP A 351 -5.64 -49.41 15.04
CA ASP A 351 -5.74 -50.50 16.01
C ASP A 351 -4.44 -50.80 16.78
N THR A 352 -4.51 -50.75 18.11
CA THR A 352 -3.79 -51.69 18.98
C THR A 352 -4.62 -51.95 20.24
N THR A 353 -4.94 -53.23 20.42
CA THR A 353 -5.59 -53.87 21.55
C THR A 353 -4.78 -53.77 22.85
N ASP A 354 -5.42 -53.45 23.98
CA ASP A 354 -5.26 -54.25 25.19
C ASP A 354 -6.45 -54.08 26.16
N THR A 355 -6.85 -55.20 26.75
CA THR A 355 -8.00 -55.41 27.62
C THR A 355 -7.66 -55.25 29.11
N THR A 356 -8.56 -54.69 29.92
CA THR A 356 -9.01 -55.31 31.20
C THR A 356 -10.16 -54.54 31.88
N ASP A 357 -11.21 -55.32 32.19
CA ASP A 357 -12.22 -55.27 33.26
C ASP A 357 -13.00 -54.00 33.71
N SER A 358 -14.33 -54.18 33.71
CA SER A 358 -15.41 -53.38 34.32
C SER A 358 -15.62 -53.76 35.82
N PRO A 359 -16.63 -53.28 36.60
CA PRO A 359 -17.77 -52.42 36.27
C PRO A 359 -18.18 -51.34 37.32
N GLY A 360 -19.07 -50.42 36.92
CA GLY A 360 -19.85 -49.59 37.84
C GLY A 360 -20.76 -48.57 37.12
N THR A 361 -22.07 -48.80 37.16
CA THR A 361 -23.16 -47.89 36.76
C THR A 361 -23.96 -47.52 38.03
N PRO A 362 -25.02 -46.67 38.01
CA PRO A 362 -25.34 -45.44 37.25
C PRO A 362 -25.68 -44.27 38.22
N GLU A 363 -25.97 -43.06 37.71
CA GLU A 363 -27.18 -42.26 38.05
C GLU A 363 -27.17 -40.85 37.40
N ALA A 364 -28.36 -40.41 36.99
CA ALA A 364 -28.70 -39.08 36.47
C ALA A 364 -29.45 -38.27 37.57
N PRO A 365 -30.23 -37.21 37.27
CA PRO A 365 -29.91 -35.86 36.81
C PRO A 365 -30.36 -34.78 37.83
N GLY A 366 -29.98 -33.50 37.65
CA GLY A 366 -30.53 -32.38 38.44
C GLY A 366 -30.16 -31.02 37.83
N THR A 367 -31.08 -30.35 37.13
CA THR A 367 -31.97 -29.25 37.60
C THR A 367 -31.29 -27.89 37.80
N SER A 368 -31.68 -26.94 36.93
CA SER A 368 -32.06 -25.55 37.19
C SER A 368 -31.21 -24.67 38.12
N SER A 369 -30.79 -23.51 37.61
CA SER A 369 -31.27 -22.23 38.17
C SER A 369 -30.84 -21.05 37.29
N GLU A 370 -31.81 -20.19 37.00
CA GLU A 370 -31.64 -18.82 36.52
C GLU A 370 -30.74 -18.01 37.47
N SER A 371 -29.94 -17.11 36.91
CA SER A 371 -29.51 -15.91 37.64
C SER A 371 -29.43 -14.70 36.70
N SER A 372 -30.33 -13.77 36.98
CA SER A 372 -30.44 -12.40 36.51
C SER A 372 -29.23 -11.52 36.84
N GLY A 373 -29.02 -10.49 36.00
CA GLY A 373 -28.30 -9.26 36.30
C GLY A 373 -26.78 -9.39 36.21
N THR A 374 -26.06 -8.57 35.46
CA THR A 374 -25.89 -7.13 35.77
C THR A 374 -25.13 -6.48 34.61
N GLU A 375 -25.58 -5.32 34.13
CA GLU A 375 -24.78 -4.41 33.28
C GLU A 375 -23.58 -3.85 34.04
N PRO A 376 -22.48 -3.56 33.33
CA PRO A 376 -21.84 -2.25 33.46
C PRO A 376 -21.69 -1.62 32.06
N GLY A 377 -21.98 -0.35 31.83
CA GLY A 377 -21.57 0.79 32.63
C GLY A 377 -20.34 1.46 32.01
N GLY A 378 -20.58 2.27 30.97
CA GLY A 378 -19.80 3.46 30.57
C GLY A 378 -18.31 3.29 30.23
N ALA A 379 -17.99 3.14 28.94
CA ALA A 379 -16.67 3.46 28.41
C ALA A 379 -16.66 4.94 27.96
N ALA A 380 -15.74 5.71 28.53
CA ALA A 380 -15.48 7.11 28.19
C ALA A 380 -15.05 7.25 26.73
N GLY A 381 -15.69 8.18 26.02
CA GLY A 381 -15.41 8.49 24.63
C GLY A 381 -14.03 9.13 24.46
N ALA A 382 -13.24 8.55 23.57
CA ALA A 382 -12.14 9.25 22.92
C ALA A 382 -12.70 9.83 21.60
N GLU A 383 -12.81 11.16 21.53
CA GLU A 383 -13.20 11.86 20.32
C GLU A 383 -12.13 11.70 19.21
N PRO A 384 -12.53 11.50 17.94
CA PRO A 384 -11.59 11.49 16.83
C PRO A 384 -11.22 12.93 16.44
N LEU A 385 -9.91 13.19 16.40
CA LEU A 385 -9.34 14.44 15.91
C LEU A 385 -9.73 14.66 14.44
N ALA A 386 -10.64 15.62 14.23
CA ALA A 386 -11.00 16.17 12.93
C ALA A 386 -9.84 17.01 12.37
N GLY A 387 -9.71 16.97 11.04
CA GLY A 387 -8.53 17.42 10.30
C GLY A 387 -8.20 18.91 10.38
N GLN A 388 -6.96 19.21 9.98
CA GLN A 388 -6.38 20.50 9.59
C GLN A 388 -5.04 20.17 8.84
N PRO A 389 -4.46 21.11 8.07
CA PRO A 389 -4.09 20.94 6.67
C PRO A 389 -2.79 20.17 6.44
N ALA A 390 -2.63 19.68 5.20
CA ALA A 390 -1.39 19.18 4.65
C ALA A 390 -0.28 20.23 4.83
N TYR A 391 0.68 19.94 5.69
CA TYR A 391 1.89 20.73 5.83
C TYR A 391 2.89 20.27 4.75
N THR A 392 3.07 21.13 3.76
CA THR A 392 4.22 21.15 2.86
C THR A 392 5.47 21.52 3.66
N GLY A 393 6.43 20.61 3.68
CA GLY A 393 7.78 20.76 4.23
C GLY A 393 8.63 19.60 3.77
#